data_AF-A0A1R0GE63-F1
#
_entry.id   AF-A0A1R0GE63-F1
#
_cell.length_a   1.000
_cell.length_b   1.000
_cell.length_c   1.000
_cell.angle_alpha   90.00
_cell.angle_beta   90.00
_cell.angle_gamma   90.00
#
_symmetry.space_group_name_H-M   'P 1'
#
loop_
_entity.id
_entity.type
_entity.pdbx_description
1 polymer ?
#
loop_
_entity_poly.entity_id
_entity_poly.type
_entity_poly.pdbx_seq_one_letter_code
_entity_poly.pdbx_strand_id
1 'polypeptide(L)'
;MGLPDDDQHRQVFLDQLVSGNDAHLPLSPGITLLPIKAGTQRGLALQITPETLQARQLQHVLERRFEHAQAFDGCFVYLDAKGALVIWHALPVGDAALSDIVSRILSLARLEALDVRRTR
;
A
#
# COMPACT_ATOMS: atom_id res chain seq x y z
N MET A 1 1.73 -23.05 -3.04
CA MET A 1 1.45 -23.02 -4.48
C MET A 1 0.93 -21.61 -4.77
N GLY A 2 1.82 -20.65 -5.05
CA GLY A 2 1.42 -19.26 -5.34
C GLY A 2 0.87 -19.20 -6.76
N LEU A 3 -0.34 -18.65 -6.92
CA LEU A 3 -1.01 -18.61 -8.21
C LEU A 3 -0.28 -17.59 -9.12
N PRO A 4 0.03 -17.94 -10.38
CA PRO A 4 0.67 -17.04 -11.34
C PRO A 4 -0.20 -15.80 -11.67
N ASP A 5 -1.48 -15.83 -11.30
CA ASP A 5 -2.44 -14.75 -11.53
C ASP A 5 -2.15 -13.50 -10.68
N ASP A 6 -1.62 -13.67 -9.46
CA ASP A 6 -1.46 -12.56 -8.52
C ASP A 6 -0.35 -11.57 -8.96
N ASP A 7 0.71 -12.09 -9.57
CA ASP A 7 1.80 -11.26 -10.11
C ASP A 7 1.39 -10.52 -11.38
N GLN A 8 0.62 -11.16 -12.26
CA GLN A 8 0.11 -10.55 -13.49
C GLN A 8 -0.91 -9.45 -13.17
N HIS A 9 -1.84 -9.70 -12.25
CA HIS A 9 -2.81 -8.69 -11.79
C HIS A 9 -2.12 -7.50 -11.14
N ARG A 10 -1.07 -7.74 -10.36
CA ARG A 10 -0.28 -6.68 -9.76
C ARG A 10 0.48 -5.84 -10.79
N GLN A 11 1.08 -6.48 -11.80
CA GLN A 11 1.74 -5.74 -12.89
C GLN A 11 0.75 -4.88 -13.68
N VAL A 12 -0.41 -5.43 -14.04
CA VAL A 12 -1.48 -4.69 -14.73
C VAL A 12 -1.96 -3.51 -13.89
N PHE A 13 -2.14 -3.70 -12.57
CA PHE A 13 -2.50 -2.61 -11.66
C PHE A 13 -1.42 -1.52 -11.62
N LEU A 14 -0.14 -1.89 -11.56
CA LEU A 14 0.96 -0.92 -11.56
C LEU A 14 1.02 -0.14 -12.88
N ASP A 15 0.81 -0.80 -14.01
CA ASP A 15 0.75 -0.14 -15.33
C ASP A 15 -0.45 0.81 -15.43
N GLN A 16 -1.59 0.41 -14.88
CA GLN A 16 -2.79 1.26 -14.79
C GLN A 16 -2.57 2.47 -13.88
N LEU A 17 -1.84 2.29 -12.77
CA LEU A 17 -1.46 3.34 -11.84
C LEU A 17 -0.53 4.38 -12.49
N VAL A 18 0.47 3.94 -13.27
CA VAL A 18 1.34 4.81 -14.07
C VAL A 18 0.55 5.55 -15.14
N SER A 19 -0.39 4.86 -15.79
CA SER A 19 -1.29 5.43 -16.80
C SER A 19 -2.28 6.44 -16.23
N GLY A 20 -2.33 6.58 -14.90
CA GLY A 20 -3.22 7.50 -14.20
C GLY A 20 -4.67 7.05 -14.15
N ASN A 21 -4.92 5.75 -14.30
CA ASN A 21 -6.22 5.12 -14.17
C ASN A 21 -6.53 4.84 -12.69
N ASP A 22 -7.80 4.91 -12.31
CA ASP A 22 -8.27 4.64 -10.94
C ASP A 22 -8.46 3.12 -10.71
N ALA A 23 -7.41 2.35 -10.99
CA ALA A 23 -7.42 0.90 -10.80
C ALA A 23 -7.35 0.55 -9.32
N HIS A 24 -8.09 -0.47 -8.88
CA HIS A 24 -8.04 -0.96 -7.50
C HIS A 24 -7.53 -2.41 -7.52
N LEU A 25 -6.60 -2.74 -6.63
CA LEU A 25 -6.08 -4.09 -6.45
C LEU A 25 -6.43 -4.60 -5.05
N PRO A 26 -7.49 -5.43 -4.90
CA PRO A 26 -7.79 -6.09 -3.64
C PRO A 26 -6.70 -7.14 -3.34
N LEU A 27 -6.11 -7.07 -2.14
CA LEU A 27 -5.08 -8.01 -1.69
C LEU A 27 -5.68 -9.12 -0.81
N SER A 28 -6.67 -8.77 -0.01
CA SER A 28 -7.46 -9.68 0.82
C SER A 28 -8.79 -9.01 1.20
N PRO A 29 -9.76 -9.73 1.80
CA PRO A 29 -10.99 -9.10 2.28
C PRO A 29 -10.71 -7.92 3.21
N GLY A 30 -11.16 -6.73 2.82
CA GLY A 30 -10.96 -5.47 3.55
C GLY A 30 -9.55 -4.86 3.46
N ILE A 31 -8.67 -5.37 2.59
CA ILE A 31 -7.33 -4.78 2.32
C ILE A 31 -7.17 -4.56 0.83
N THR A 32 -6.97 -3.30 0.42
CA THR A 32 -6.91 -2.91 -1.00
C THR A 32 -5.81 -1.89 -1.26
N LEU A 33 -5.14 -2.03 -2.39
CA LEU A 33 -4.27 -1.00 -2.95
C LEU A 33 -5.06 -0.18 -3.97
N LEU A 34 -4.99 1.15 -3.87
CA LEU A 34 -5.65 2.05 -4.81
C LEU A 34 -4.86 3.35 -5.00
N PRO A 35 -5.00 4.02 -6.15
CA PRO A 35 -4.54 5.38 -6.33
C PRO A 35 -5.36 6.33 -5.46
N ILE A 36 -4.69 7.20 -4.73
CA ILE A 36 -5.32 8.34 -4.06
C ILE A 36 -4.56 9.60 -4.45
N LYS A 37 -5.30 10.62 -4.89
CA LYS A 37 -4.77 11.93 -5.18
C LYS A 37 -4.82 12.81 -3.92
N ALA A 38 -3.65 13.24 -3.44
CA ALA A 38 -3.52 14.20 -2.35
C ALA A 38 -3.13 15.56 -2.95
N GLY A 39 -4.11 16.46 -3.10
CA GLY A 39 -3.90 17.75 -3.75
C GLY A 39 -3.52 17.60 -5.22
N THR A 40 -2.32 18.04 -5.60
CA THR A 40 -1.78 17.88 -6.97
C THR A 40 -0.98 16.59 -7.15
N GLN A 41 -0.64 15.89 -6.07
CA GLN A 41 0.18 14.68 -6.11
C GLN A 41 -0.68 13.42 -6.21
N ARG A 42 -0.38 12.57 -7.18
CA ARG A 42 -0.88 11.20 -7.22
C ARG A 42 -0.02 10.32 -6.32
N GLY A 43 -0.66 9.45 -5.57
CA GLY A 43 0.02 8.48 -4.72
C GLY A 43 -0.66 7.13 -4.73
N LEU A 44 0.07 6.14 -4.24
CA LEU A 44 -0.44 4.82 -3.96
C LEU A 44 -0.87 4.78 -2.49
N ALA A 45 -2.07 4.24 -2.24
CA ALA A 45 -2.58 4.01 -0.91
C ALA A 45 -2.85 2.53 -0.67
N LEU A 46 -2.48 2.06 0.51
CA LEU A 46 -3.03 0.86 1.11
C LEU A 46 -4.16 1.27 2.04
N GLN A 47 -5.34 0.72 1.81
CA GLN A 47 -6.51 0.92 2.65
C GLN A 47 -6.87 -0.40 3.34
N ILE A 48 -7.02 -0.33 4.66
CA ILE A 48 -7.53 -1.42 5.51
C ILE A 48 -8.84 -0.95 6.09
N THR A 49 -9.94 -1.63 5.77
CA THR A 49 -11.27 -1.24 6.22
C THR A 49 -11.39 -1.41 7.75
N PRO A 50 -12.26 -0.65 8.42
CA PRO A 50 -12.40 -0.69 9.88
C PRO A 50 -12.67 -2.10 10.43
N GLU A 51 -13.38 -2.93 9.65
CA GLU A 51 -13.81 -4.28 10.00
C GLU A 51 -12.65 -5.28 9.95
N THR A 52 -11.64 -5.00 9.12
CA THR A 52 -10.42 -5.82 8.98
C THR A 52 -9.26 -5.25 9.80
N LEU A 53 -9.41 -4.03 10.34
CA LEU A 53 -8.37 -3.38 11.14
C LEU A 53 -8.14 -4.12 12.46
N GLN A 54 -6.96 -4.70 12.62
CA GLN A 54 -6.60 -5.42 13.85
C GLN A 54 -6.46 -4.47 15.05
N ALA A 55 -6.72 -4.98 16.24
CA ALA A 55 -6.43 -4.25 17.47
C ALA A 55 -4.95 -3.83 17.50
N ARG A 56 -4.68 -2.55 17.80
CA ARG A 56 -3.34 -1.93 17.77
C ARG A 56 -2.65 -1.87 16.40
N GLN A 57 -3.34 -2.19 15.30
CA GLN A 57 -2.74 -2.09 13.96
C GLN A 57 -2.22 -0.68 13.67
N LEU A 58 -3.02 0.35 13.94
CA LEU A 58 -2.61 1.75 13.81
C LEU A 58 -1.42 2.07 14.73
N GLN A 59 -1.44 1.61 15.98
CA GLN A 59 -0.35 1.83 16.93
C GLN A 59 0.97 1.24 16.40
N HIS A 60 0.97 -0.02 15.97
CA HIS A 60 2.17 -0.67 15.44
C HIS A 60 2.69 0.00 14.17
N VAL A 61 1.78 0.47 13.29
CA VAL A 61 2.15 1.22 12.08
C VAL A 61 2.86 2.52 12.47
N LEU A 62 2.32 3.27 13.44
CA LEU A 62 2.92 4.52 13.90
C LEU A 62 4.27 4.28 14.60
N GLU A 63 4.36 3.28 15.47
CA GLU A 63 5.61 2.88 16.13
C GLU A 63 6.68 2.55 15.09
N ARG A 64 6.37 1.69 14.12
CA ARG A 64 7.31 1.28 13.08
C ARG A 64 7.71 2.45 12.17
N ARG A 65 6.77 3.33 11.80
CA ARG A 65 7.04 4.56 11.03
C ARG A 65 8.00 5.49 11.76
N PHE A 66 7.87 5.56 13.09
CA PHE A 66 8.70 6.40 13.94
C PHE A 66 10.10 5.79 14.16
N GLU A 67 10.16 4.51 14.53
CA GLU A 67 11.42 3.78 14.74
C GLU A 67 12.30 3.75 13.48
N HIS A 68 11.69 3.59 12.32
CA HIS A 68 12.39 3.46 11.04
C HIS A 68 12.06 4.63 10.11
N ALA A 69 12.19 5.85 10.63
CA ALA A 69 11.76 7.07 9.95
C ALA A 69 12.31 7.25 8.53
N GLN A 70 13.55 6.81 8.27
CA GLN A 70 14.18 6.86 6.95
C GLN A 70 13.67 5.76 6.00
N ALA A 71 13.43 4.55 6.51
CA ALA A 71 12.97 3.43 5.69
C ALA A 71 11.53 3.63 5.19
N PHE A 72 10.73 4.35 5.97
CA PHE A 72 9.33 4.68 5.66
C PHE A 72 9.15 6.16 5.34
N ASP A 73 10.23 6.85 4.94
CA ASP A 73 10.11 8.22 4.45
C ASP A 73 9.15 8.27 3.25
N GLY A 74 8.36 9.34 3.18
CA GLY A 74 7.29 9.50 2.19
C GLY A 74 6.01 8.70 2.47
N CYS A 75 5.98 7.79 3.46
CA CYS A 75 4.74 7.16 3.91
C CYS A 75 3.98 8.05 4.90
N PHE A 76 2.73 8.36 4.57
CA PHE A 76 1.78 9.10 5.38
C PHE A 76 0.69 8.16 5.89
N VAL A 77 0.45 8.16 7.19
CA VAL A 77 -0.51 7.27 7.86
C VAL A 77 -1.65 8.10 8.42
N TYR A 78 -2.89 7.77 8.07
CA TYR A 78 -4.07 8.44 8.59
C TYR A 78 -5.27 7.50 8.65
N LEU A 79 -6.31 7.92 9.37
CA LEU A 79 -7.64 7.31 9.32
C LEU A 79 -8.52 8.14 8.39
N ASP A 80 -9.25 7.49 7.49
CA ASP A 80 -10.25 8.18 6.66
C ASP A 80 -11.54 8.49 7.44
N ALA A 81 -12.49 9.17 6.79
CA ALA A 81 -13.77 9.53 7.41
C ALA A 81 -14.64 8.32 7.82
N LYS A 82 -14.35 7.13 7.30
CA LYS A 82 -15.02 5.87 7.64
C LYS A 82 -14.26 5.10 8.74
N GLY A 83 -13.11 5.59 9.18
CA GLY A 83 -12.23 4.93 10.14
C GLY A 83 -11.31 3.87 9.52
N ALA A 84 -11.21 3.82 8.19
CA ALA A 84 -10.27 2.92 7.52
C ALA A 84 -8.84 3.42 7.72
N LEU A 85 -7.91 2.51 7.99
CA LEU A 85 -6.49 2.85 8.04
C LEU A 85 -5.95 3.00 6.62
N VAL A 86 -5.38 4.16 6.33
CA VAL A 86 -4.77 4.47 5.05
C VAL A 86 -3.29 4.75 5.24
N ILE A 87 -2.47 4.06 4.45
CA ILE A 87 -1.04 4.34 4.29
C ILE A 87 -0.83 4.82 2.86
N TRP A 88 -0.53 6.09 2.70
CA TRP A 88 -0.33 6.75 1.41
C TRP A 88 1.16 7.01 1.17
N HIS A 89 1.60 6.88 -0.07
CA HIS A 89 2.92 7.28 -0.53
C HIS A 89 2.82 7.93 -1.91
N ALA A 90 3.51 9.06 -2.11
CA ALA A 90 3.52 9.74 -3.40
C ALA A 90 4.11 8.82 -4.49
N LEU A 91 3.54 8.85 -5.70
CA LEU A 91 4.15 8.17 -6.82
C LEU A 91 5.43 8.91 -7.22
N PRO A 92 6.55 8.20 -7.39
CA PRO A 92 7.80 8.81 -7.82
C PRO A 92 7.64 9.30 -9.26
N VAL A 93 8.25 10.45 -9.54
CA VAL A 93 8.36 10.96 -10.91
C VAL A 93 9.59 10.29 -11.53
N GLY A 94 9.46 9.05 -11.99
CA GLY A 94 10.57 8.30 -12.62
C GLY A 94 10.49 6.78 -12.47
N ASP A 95 11.58 6.10 -12.83
CA ASP A 95 11.70 4.63 -12.91
C ASP A 95 11.88 3.93 -11.55
N ALA A 96 11.57 4.64 -10.46
CA ALA A 96 11.57 4.02 -9.14
C ALA A 96 10.50 2.93 -9.12
N ALA A 97 10.93 1.71 -8.82
CA ALA A 97 10.09 0.54 -8.95
C ALA A 97 8.88 0.67 -8.01
N LEU A 98 7.69 0.90 -8.57
CA LEU A 98 6.43 1.01 -7.81
C LEU A 98 6.18 -0.20 -6.92
N SER A 99 6.73 -1.35 -7.31
CA SER A 99 6.78 -2.53 -6.48
C SER A 99 7.43 -2.32 -5.14
N ASP A 100 8.50 -1.53 -5.06
CA ASP A 100 9.25 -1.31 -3.83
C ASP A 100 8.44 -0.42 -2.89
N ILE A 101 7.64 0.49 -3.45
CA ILE A 101 6.65 1.27 -2.70
C ILE A 101 5.55 0.35 -2.16
N VAL A 102 5.04 -0.59 -2.96
CA VAL A 102 4.07 -1.60 -2.48
C VAL A 102 4.67 -2.41 -1.33
N SER A 103 5.85 -2.99 -1.52
CA SER A 103 6.56 -3.76 -0.50
C SER A 103 6.80 -2.93 0.77
N ARG A 104 7.17 -1.66 0.62
CA ARG A 104 7.39 -0.72 1.72
C ARG A 104 6.10 -0.43 2.50
N ILE A 105 5.00 -0.13 1.81
CA ILE A 105 3.71 0.15 2.43
C ILE A 105 3.18 -1.10 3.15
N LEU A 106 3.27 -2.27 2.51
CA LEU A 106 2.87 -3.55 3.13
C LEU A 106 3.73 -3.87 4.34
N SER A 107 5.05 -3.65 4.25
CA SER A 107 5.91 -3.81 5.41
C SER A 107 5.56 -2.81 6.50
N LEU A 108 5.26 -1.55 6.20
CA LEU A 108 4.84 -0.63 7.24
C LEU A 108 3.60 -1.14 8.00
N ALA A 109 2.66 -1.75 7.28
CA ALA A 109 1.47 -2.40 7.84
C ALA A 109 1.69 -3.80 8.44
N ARG A 110 2.91 -4.35 8.46
CA ARG A 110 3.18 -5.76 8.86
C ARG A 110 2.37 -6.79 8.02
N LEU A 111 2.15 -6.46 6.76
CA LEU A 111 1.42 -7.26 5.78
C LEU A 111 2.37 -7.80 4.70
N GLU A 112 3.64 -8.05 5.04
CA GLU A 112 4.63 -8.56 4.09
C GLU A 112 4.25 -9.92 3.50
N ALA A 113 3.37 -10.67 4.16
CA ALA A 113 2.83 -11.93 3.64
C ALA A 113 1.90 -11.72 2.43
N LEU A 114 1.32 -10.52 2.27
CA LEU A 114 0.55 -10.13 1.09
C LEU A 114 1.45 -9.61 -0.04
N ASP A 115 2.75 -9.47 0.23
CA ASP A 115 3.73 -9.13 -0.79
C ASP A 115 4.17 -10.40 -1.52
N VAL A 116 3.53 -10.63 -2.67
CA VAL A 116 3.74 -11.80 -3.55
C VAL A 116 5.21 -11.99 -3.95
N ARG A 117 6.04 -10.94 -3.86
CA ARG A 117 7.49 -11.03 -4.16
C ARG A 117 8.32 -11.73 -3.09
N ARG A 118 7.85 -11.81 -1.83
CA ARG A 118 8.66 -12.35 -0.72
C ARG A 118 8.55 -13.87 -0.56
N THR A 119 7.64 -14.52 -1.27
CA THR A 119 7.41 -15.97 -1.21
C THR A 119 8.21 -16.79 -2.23
N ARG A 120 9.22 -16.19 -2.88
CA ARG A 120 10.20 -16.91 -3.71
C ARG A 120 11.56 -17.00 -3.04
#